data_AF-A0A4Y2L821-F1
#
_entry.id   AF-A0A4Y2L821-F1
#
_cell.length_a   1.000
_cell.length_b   1.000
_cell.length_c   1.000
_cell.angle_alpha   90.00
_cell.angle_beta   90.00
_cell.angle_gamma   90.00
#
_symmetry.space_group_name_H-M   'P 1'
#
loop_
_entity.id
_entity.type
_entity.pdbx_description
1 polymer ?
#
loop_
_entity_poly.entity_id
_entity_poly.type
_entity_poly.pdbx_seq_one_letter_code
_entity_poly.pdbx_strand_id
1 'polypeptide(L)'
;MGSESRRPTRVPLVTAQYLRILPDDLNSFMSIAHSDGLGQFQQDNATPHASRVATKWLQEHSSDFRHFHWPSKSPEMNIIEDIRDALLHDVENRSPHLALL
;
A
#
# COMPACT_ATOMS: atom_id res chain seq x y z
N MET A 1 10.85 26.92 29.39
CA MET A 1 10.81 26.34 28.03
C MET A 1 9.68 25.34 28.00
N GLY A 2 8.71 25.52 27.11
CA GLY A 2 7.47 24.76 27.10
C GLY A 2 7.69 23.31 26.63
N SER A 3 7.24 22.36 27.44
CA SER A 3 7.14 20.96 27.06
C SER A 3 6.00 20.82 26.07
N GLU A 4 6.30 20.76 24.78
CA GLU A 4 5.31 20.48 23.75
C GLU A 4 4.85 19.02 23.89
N SER A 5 3.78 18.83 24.65
CA SER A 5 3.05 17.57 24.73
C SER A 5 2.55 17.23 23.33
N ARG A 6 3.29 16.35 22.64
CA ARG A 6 2.87 15.78 21.35
C ARG A 6 1.56 15.06 21.59
N ARG A 7 0.44 15.71 21.25
CA ARG A 7 -0.88 15.10 21.27
C ARG A 7 -0.80 13.78 20.47
N PRO A 8 -1.27 12.64 21.01
CA PRO A 8 -1.31 11.41 20.24
C PRO A 8 -2.19 11.67 19.02
N THR A 9 -1.56 11.69 17.85
CA THR A 9 -2.26 11.91 16.60
C THR A 9 -3.12 10.66 16.41
N ARG A 10 -4.46 10.80 16.52
CA ARG A 10 -5.38 9.68 16.24
C ARG A 10 -5.27 9.36 14.76
N VAL A 11 -4.43 8.38 14.44
CA VAL A 11 -4.37 7.79 13.10
C VAL A 11 -5.56 6.83 12.98
N PRO A 12 -6.37 6.90 11.90
CA PRO A 12 -7.42 5.92 11.65
C PRO A 12 -6.86 4.50 11.64
N LEU A 13 -7.61 3.51 12.14
CA LEU A 13 -7.16 2.12 12.27
C LEU A 13 -6.61 1.56 10.95
N VAL A 14 -7.28 1.84 9.84
CA VAL A 14 -6.87 1.40 8.49
C VAL A 14 -5.54 2.03 8.10
N THR A 15 -5.34 3.32 8.39
CA THR A 15 -4.05 3.99 8.16
C THR A 15 -2.95 3.41 9.04
N ALA A 16 -3.25 3.08 10.30
CA ALA A 16 -2.27 2.47 11.20
C ALA A 16 -1.86 1.07 10.74
N GLN A 17 -2.79 0.28 10.19
CA GLN A 17 -2.48 -1.03 9.59
C GLN A 17 -1.59 -0.87 8.35
N TYR A 18 -1.94 0.05 7.46
CA TYR A 18 -1.14 0.35 6.27
C TYR A 18 0.30 0.75 6.62
N LEU A 19 0.48 1.59 7.64
CA LEU A 19 1.82 1.99 8.11
C LEU A 19 2.66 0.83 8.69
N ARG A 20 2.04 -0.29 9.09
CA ARG A 20 2.78 -1.49 9.53
C ARG A 20 3.27 -2.31 8.34
N ILE A 21 2.47 -2.39 7.28
CA ILE A 21 2.79 -3.12 6.05
C ILE A 21 3.99 -2.48 5.34
N LEU A 22 4.10 -1.14 5.36
CA LEU A 22 5.16 -0.40 4.68
C LEU A 22 6.60 -0.87 5.05
N PRO A 23 7.04 -0.81 6.32
CA PRO A 23 8.38 -1.27 6.68
C PRO A 23 8.53 -2.79 6.66
N ASP A 24 7.52 -3.53 7.15
CA ASP A 24 7.66 -4.97 7.39
C ASP A 24 7.60 -5.77 6.07
N ASP A 25 6.69 -5.40 5.17
CA ASP A 25 6.43 -6.15 3.95
C ASP A 25 7.02 -5.44 2.73
N LEU A 26 6.66 -4.17 2.50
CA LEU A 26 7.06 -3.47 1.27
C LEU A 26 8.58 -3.24 1.23
N ASN A 27 9.17 -2.64 2.26
CA ASN A 27 10.61 -2.36 2.24
C ASN A 27 11.44 -3.65 2.15
N SER A 28 11.04 -4.67 2.90
CA SER A 28 11.66 -6.00 2.87
C SER A 28 11.59 -6.61 1.46
N PHE A 29 10.41 -6.59 0.83
CA PHE A 29 10.24 -7.08 -0.53
C PHE A 29 11.07 -6.32 -1.55
N MET A 30 11.08 -4.99 -1.50
CA MET A 30 11.87 -4.17 -2.45
C MET A 30 13.36 -4.43 -2.31
N SER A 31 13.87 -4.61 -1.09
CA SER A 31 15.28 -4.94 -0.85
C SER A 31 15.68 -6.30 -1.45
N ILE A 32 14.78 -7.30 -1.38
CA ILE A 32 15.04 -8.66 -1.89
C ILE A 32 14.84 -8.74 -3.42
N ALA A 33 13.71 -8.24 -3.92
CA ALA A 33 13.32 -8.38 -5.32
C ALA A 33 13.94 -7.31 -6.24
N HIS A 34 14.30 -6.15 -5.68
CA HIS A 34 14.77 -4.97 -6.42
C HIS A 34 16.01 -4.34 -5.75
N SER A 35 16.99 -5.18 -5.41
CA SER A 35 18.24 -4.75 -4.78
C SER A 35 19.07 -3.72 -5.57
N ASP A 36 18.73 -3.50 -6.85
CA ASP A 36 19.32 -2.46 -7.71
C ASP A 36 18.73 -1.06 -7.49
N GLY A 37 17.70 -0.94 -6.64
CA GLY A 37 17.00 0.32 -6.38
C GLY A 37 16.11 0.79 -7.53
N LEU A 38 15.91 -0.03 -8.56
CA LEU A 38 15.08 0.31 -9.72
C LEU A 38 13.61 -0.10 -9.57
N GLY A 39 13.27 -0.75 -8.45
CA GLY A 39 11.91 -1.12 -8.09
C GLY A 39 10.96 0.07 -8.13
N GLN A 40 9.74 -0.18 -8.61
CA GLN A 40 8.67 0.81 -8.66
C GLN A 40 7.50 0.32 -7.82
N PHE A 41 7.15 1.09 -6.79
CA PHE A 41 5.97 0.85 -5.98
C PHE A 41 4.79 1.65 -6.54
N GLN A 42 3.70 0.94 -6.86
CA GLN A 42 2.46 1.54 -7.31
C GLN A 42 1.36 1.29 -6.27
N GLN A 43 0.53 2.31 -6.04
CA GLN A 43 -0.66 2.23 -5.21
C GLN A 43 -1.67 3.28 -5.66
N ASP A 44 -2.94 3.08 -5.29
CA ASP A 44 -3.98 4.08 -5.52
C ASP A 44 -3.89 5.26 -4.54
N ASN A 45 -4.79 6.24 -4.73
CA ASN A 45 -4.90 7.42 -3.89
C ASN A 45 -5.95 7.28 -2.76
N ALA A 46 -6.23 6.06 -2.27
CA ALA A 46 -7.16 5.87 -1.17
C ALA A 46 -6.72 6.67 0.08
N THR A 47 -7.68 7.13 0.89
CA THR A 47 -7.43 7.96 2.08
C THR A 47 -6.29 7.49 2.99
N PRO A 48 -6.11 6.19 3.32
CA PRO A 48 -4.96 5.76 4.12
C PRO A 48 -3.61 5.95 3.41
N HIS A 49 -3.55 5.72 2.09
CA HIS A 49 -2.34 5.84 1.25
C HIS A 49 -1.95 7.29 1.00
N ALA A 50 -2.95 8.16 0.82
CA ALA A 50 -2.79 9.60 0.66
C ALA A 50 -2.62 10.35 2.00
N SER A 51 -2.54 9.64 3.13
CA SER A 51 -2.34 10.27 4.43
C SER A 51 -0.95 10.90 4.53
N ARG A 52 -0.85 12.03 5.23
CA ARG A 52 0.43 12.74 5.41
C ARG A 52 1.55 11.85 5.97
N VAL A 53 1.20 10.91 6.85
CA VAL A 53 2.17 9.99 7.47
C VAL A 53 2.66 8.96 6.45
N ALA A 54 1.76 8.37 5.67
CA ALA A 54 2.11 7.43 4.61
C ALA A 54 2.96 8.09 3.52
N THR A 55 2.55 9.25 3.02
CA THR A 55 3.31 9.99 2.00
C THR A 55 4.69 10.39 2.50
N LYS A 56 4.82 10.80 3.76
CA LYS A 56 6.11 11.13 4.34
C LYS A 56 7.04 9.91 4.41
N TRP A 57 6.53 8.76 4.85
CA TRP A 57 7.32 7.52 4.89
C TRP A 57 7.84 7.13 3.50
N LEU A 58 6.99 7.24 2.47
CA LEU A 58 7.39 6.94 1.08
C LEU A 58 8.46 7.93 0.54
N GLN A 59 8.40 9.20 0.96
CA GLN A 59 9.44 10.18 0.61
C GLN A 59 10.77 9.86 1.28
N GLU A 60 10.74 9.47 2.56
CA GLU A 60 11.94 9.09 3.33
C GLU A 60 12.66 7.86 2.74
N HIS A 61 11.93 6.97 2.06
CA HIS A 61 12.47 5.75 1.43
C HIS A 61 12.62 5.86 -0.10
N SER A 62 12.62 7.09 -0.65
CA SER A 62 12.71 7.31 -2.10
C SER A 62 14.05 6.93 -2.73
N SER A 63 15.09 6.69 -1.92
CA SER A 63 16.37 6.10 -2.37
C SER A 63 16.28 4.60 -2.64
N ASP A 64 15.38 3.91 -1.95
CA ASP A 64 15.31 2.46 -1.92
C ASP A 64 14.46 1.95 -3.09
N PHE A 65 13.44 2.73 -3.45
CA PHE A 65 12.59 2.49 -4.61
C PHE A 65 11.87 3.75 -5.07
N ARG A 66 11.37 3.72 -6.30
CA ARG A 66 10.56 4.82 -6.86
C ARG A 66 9.09 4.60 -6.53
N HIS A 67 8.42 5.64 -6.03
CA HIS A 67 6.97 5.67 -5.90
C HIS A 67 6.35 6.19 -7.20
N PHE A 68 5.47 5.41 -7.82
CA PHE A 68 4.74 5.81 -9.01
C PHE A 68 3.60 6.76 -8.64
N HIS A 69 3.56 7.92 -9.30
CA HIS A 69 2.48 8.87 -9.09
C HIS A 69 1.22 8.40 -9.82
N TRP A 70 0.20 7.97 -9.08
CA TRP A 70 -1.07 7.54 -9.63
C TRP A 70 -1.99 8.73 -10.00
N PRO A 71 -2.39 8.89 -11.27
CA PRO A 71 -3.48 9.78 -11.66
C PRO A 71 -4.78 9.53 -10.88
N SER A 72 -5.47 10.60 -10.48
CA SER A 72 -6.80 10.47 -9.88
C SER A 72 -7.80 9.87 -10.88
N LYS A 73 -8.70 8.99 -10.40
CA LYS A 73 -9.79 8.39 -11.19
C LYS A 73 -9.33 7.47 -12.33
N SER A 74 -8.24 6.74 -12.11
CA SER A 74 -7.75 5.73 -13.05
C SER A 74 -7.78 4.32 -12.45
N PRO A 75 -8.96 3.74 -12.16
CA PRO A 75 -9.06 2.36 -11.68
C PRO A 75 -8.51 1.35 -12.70
N GLU A 76 -8.58 1.67 -13.99
CA GLU A 76 -8.11 0.82 -15.10
C GLU A 76 -6.62 0.52 -15.10
N MET A 77 -5.82 1.30 -14.38
CA MET A 77 -4.39 1.04 -14.29
C MET A 77 -4.06 0.04 -13.18
N ASN A 78 -5.02 -0.30 -12.30
CA ASN A 78 -4.77 -1.12 -11.12
C ASN A 78 -4.76 -2.60 -11.46
N ILE A 79 -3.61 -3.09 -11.93
CA ILE A 79 -3.36 -4.51 -12.23
C ILE A 79 -3.68 -5.45 -11.05
N ILE A 80 -3.71 -4.94 -9.81
CA ILE A 80 -4.08 -5.73 -8.64
C ILE A 80 -5.55 -6.15 -8.71
N GLU A 81 -6.45 -5.34 -9.29
CA GLU A 81 -7.86 -5.75 -9.45
C GLU A 81 -7.96 -6.95 -10.40
N ASP A 82 -7.28 -6.92 -11.54
CA ASP A 82 -7.25 -8.06 -12.48
C ASP A 82 -6.72 -9.33 -11.81
N ILE A 83 -5.67 -9.21 -10.98
CA ILE A 83 -5.10 -10.34 -10.23
C ILE A 83 -6.09 -10.85 -9.16
N ARG A 84 -6.78 -9.95 -8.46
CA ARG A 84 -7.80 -10.30 -7.46
C ARG A 84 -8.98 -11.01 -8.10
N ASP A 85 -9.44 -10.54 -9.25
CA ASP A 85 -10.54 -11.15 -10.00
C ASP A 85 -10.18 -12.55 -10.48
N ALA A 86 -8.98 -12.73 -11.04
CA ALA A 86 -8.48 -14.04 -11.44
C ALA A 86 -8.36 -15.00 -10.24
N LEU A 87 -7.85 -14.51 -9.11
CA LEU A 87 -7.73 -15.30 -7.89
C LEU A 87 -9.10 -15.67 -7.32
N LEU A 88 -10.05 -14.74 -7.31
CA LEU A 88 -11.41 -14.97 -6.84
C LEU A 88 -12.10 -16.05 -7.67
N HIS A 89 -12.01 -15.94 -9.00
CA HIS A 89 -12.53 -16.95 -9.91
C HIS A 89 -11.93 -18.33 -9.66
N ASP A 90 -10.62 -18.42 -9.42
CA ASP A 90 -9.96 -19.68 -9.07
C ASP A 90 -10.44 -20.25 -7.73
N VAL A 91 -10.69 -19.40 -6.73
CA VAL A 91 -11.24 -19.79 -5.42
C VAL A 91 -12.67 -20.30 -5.56
N GLU A 92 -13.51 -19.61 -6.32
CA GLU A 92 -14.91 -20.01 -6.59
C GLU A 92 -14.97 -21.37 -7.29
N ASN A 93 -14.12 -21.59 -8.29
CA ASN A 93 -14.03 -22.87 -8.99
C ASN A 93 -13.60 -24.03 -8.06
N ARG A 94 -12.75 -23.76 -7.07
CA ARG A 94 -12.30 -24.76 -6.08
C ARG A 94 -13.32 -24.98 -4.96
N SER A 95 -14.19 -24.02 -4.70
CA SER A 95 -15.18 -24.07 -3.62
C SER A 95 -16.51 -23.46 -4.10
N PRO A 96 -17.34 -24.25 -4.80
CA PRO A 96 -18.59 -23.77 -5.40
C PRO A 96 -19.61 -23.20 -4.39
N HIS A 97 -19.42 -23.47 -3.10
CA HIS A 97 -20.27 -22.92 -2.02
C HIS A 97 -19.97 -21.45 -1.70
N LEU A 98 -18.83 -20.91 -2.15
CA LEU A 98 -18.48 -19.49 -2.01
C LEU A 98 -19.06 -18.62 -3.14
N ALA A 99 -19.53 -19.23 -4.23
CA ALA A 99 -20.07 -18.53 -5.40
C ALA A 99 -21.52 -17.99 -5.22
N LEU A 100 -22.08 -18.05 -4.00
CA LEU A 100 -23.48 -17.68 -3.71
C LEU A 100 -23.62 -16.59 -2.63
N LEU A 101 -22.54 -15.91 -2.26
CA LEU A 101 -22.54 -14.73 -1.38
C LEU A 101 -22.26 -13.46 -2.18
#